data_AF-A0A7U9X0K8-F1
#
_entry.id   AF-A0A7U9X0K8-F1
#
_cell.length_a   1.000
_cell.length_b   1.000
_cell.length_c   1.000
_cell.angle_alpha   90.00
_cell.angle_beta   90.00
_cell.angle_gamma   90.00
#
_symmetry.space_group_name_H-M   'P 1'
#
loop_
_entity.id
_entity.type
_entity.pdbx_description
1 polymer ?
#
loop_
_entity_poly.entity_id
_entity_poly.type
_entity_poly.pdbx_seq_one_letter_code
_entity_poly.pdbx_strand_id
1 'polypeptide(L)' 'MEPTVNVRKGTRGEGAKWVQWCLWRFGLLDKAEIDGVIGFKSEVAIMNAQKRLGLKEDGIVGEITRKIFISVFDK' A
#
# COMPACT_ATOMS: atom_id res chain seq x y z
N MET A 1 -11.39 -2.03 -4.94
CA MET A 1 -11.76 -0.60 -5.02
C MET A 1 -10.76 0.19 -4.21
N GLU A 2 -10.45 1.43 -4.60
CA GLU A 2 -9.59 2.31 -3.77
C GLU A 2 -10.26 2.52 -2.39
N PRO A 3 -9.51 2.40 -1.28
CA PRO A 3 -10.06 2.64 0.05
C PRO A 3 -10.34 4.13 0.30
N THR A 4 -11.48 4.43 0.94
CA THR A 4 -11.84 5.80 1.35
C THR A 4 -11.24 6.22 2.69
N VAL A 5 -10.70 5.27 3.44
CA VAL A 5 -10.08 5.48 4.77
C VAL A 5 -8.58 5.18 4.74
N ASN A 6 -7.85 5.66 5.76
CA ASN A 6 -6.43 5.36 5.89
C ASN A 6 -6.20 3.87 6.13
N VAL A 7 -5.28 3.29 5.37
CA VAL A 7 -4.84 1.90 5.53
C VAL A 7 -3.47 1.90 6.21
N ARG A 8 -3.34 1.13 7.29
CA ARG A 8 -2.12 1.03 8.12
C ARG A 8 -2.04 -0.35 8.76
N LYS A 9 -0.99 -0.64 9.52
CA LYS A 9 -0.88 -1.89 10.28
C LYS A 9 -2.16 -2.19 11.08
N GLY A 10 -2.66 -3.41 10.94
CA GLY A 10 -3.89 -3.89 11.56
C GLY A 10 -5.16 -3.65 10.72
N THR A 11 -5.12 -2.83 9.67
CA THR A 11 -6.24 -2.71 8.72
C THR A 11 -6.50 -4.03 8.02
N ARG A 12 -7.78 -4.36 7.83
CA ARG A 12 -8.25 -5.60 7.17
C ARG A 12 -9.29 -5.30 6.09
N GLY A 13 -9.48 -6.26 5.18
CA GLY A 13 -10.53 -6.24 4.17
C GLY A 13 -10.07 -5.64 2.83
N GLU A 14 -11.02 -5.19 2.03
CA GLU A 14 -10.77 -4.81 0.63
C GLU A 14 -9.80 -3.62 0.47
N GLY A 15 -9.80 -2.68 1.43
CA GLY A 15 -8.81 -1.60 1.44
C GLY A 15 -7.38 -2.10 1.64
N ALA A 16 -7.19 -3.11 2.50
CA ALA A 16 -5.89 -3.74 2.70
C ALA A 16 -5.44 -4.53 1.46
N LYS A 17 -6.36 -5.29 0.82
CA LYS A 17 -6.06 -6.00 -0.44
C LYS A 17 -5.65 -5.05 -1.55
N TRP A 18 -6.34 -3.90 -1.66
CA TRP A 18 -6.00 -2.89 -2.66
C TRP A 18 -4.56 -2.38 -2.47
N VAL A 19 -4.18 -2.05 -1.22
CA VAL A 19 -2.81 -1.63 -0.91
C VAL A 19 -1.80 -2.73 -1.22
N GLN A 20 -2.02 -3.95 -0.75
CA GLN A 20 -1.14 -5.09 -1.02
C GLN A 20 -0.98 -5.37 -2.52
N TRP A 21 -2.05 -5.22 -3.30
CA TRP A 21 -2.00 -5.34 -4.75
C TRP A 21 -1.10 -4.27 -5.38
N CYS A 22 -1.18 -3.01 -4.94
CA CYS A 22 -0.26 -1.97 -5.39
C CYS A 22 1.20 -2.31 -5.04
N LEU A 23 1.46 -2.75 -3.82
CA LEU A 23 2.81 -3.13 -3.37
C LEU A 23 3.37 -4.30 -4.18
N TRP A 24 2.54 -5.30 -4.50
CA TRP A 24 2.92 -6.40 -5.39
C TRP A 24 3.27 -5.88 -6.79
N ARG A 25 2.47 -4.97 -7.36
CA ARG A 25 2.75 -4.34 -8.65
C ARG A 25 4.05 -3.51 -8.63
N PHE A 26 4.44 -2.97 -7.49
CA PHE A 26 5.72 -2.27 -7.30
C PHE A 26 6.91 -3.21 -7.06
N GLY A 27 6.68 -4.54 -7.00
CA GLY A 27 7.71 -5.52 -6.67
C GLY A 27 8.19 -5.43 -5.22
N LEU A 28 7.33 -4.94 -4.31
CA LEU A 28 7.62 -4.76 -2.89
C LEU A 28 6.92 -5.79 -1.98
N LEU A 29 6.06 -6.62 -2.56
CA LEU A 29 5.32 -7.66 -1.86
C LEU A 29 5.11 -8.85 -2.79
N ASP A 30 5.10 -10.07 -2.26
CA ASP A 30 4.78 -11.25 -3.06
C ASP A 30 3.27 -11.36 -3.29
N LYS A 31 2.88 -11.92 -4.45
CA LYS A 31 1.45 -12.10 -4.79
C LYS A 31 0.69 -12.94 -3.75
N ALA A 32 1.38 -13.90 -3.13
CA ALA A 32 0.81 -14.78 -2.10
C ALA A 32 0.47 -14.03 -0.79
N GLU A 33 0.99 -12.82 -0.59
CA GLU A 33 0.76 -12.01 0.62
C GLU A 33 -0.39 -11.02 0.47
N ILE A 34 -1.15 -11.08 -0.64
CA ILE A 34 -2.38 -10.31 -0.83
C ILE A 34 -3.54 -11.04 -0.13
N ASP A 35 -3.49 -11.05 1.20
CA ASP A 35 -4.47 -11.73 2.08
C ASP A 35 -5.55 -10.78 2.63
N GLY A 36 -5.42 -9.48 2.39
CA GLY A 36 -6.30 -8.45 2.91
C GLY A 36 -6.04 -8.09 4.36
N VAL A 37 -4.84 -8.32 4.89
CA VAL A 37 -4.42 -7.94 6.24
C VAL A 37 -3.09 -7.19 6.19
N ILE A 38 -3.07 -5.92 6.60
CA ILE A 38 -1.81 -5.19 6.72
C ILE A 38 -1.07 -5.65 7.98
N GLY A 39 -0.24 -6.67 7.82
CA GLY A 39 0.71 -7.16 8.81
C GLY A 39 2.07 -6.42 8.72
N PHE A 40 3.06 -6.95 9.43
CA PHE A 40 4.42 -6.39 9.48
C PHE A 40 5.07 -6.27 8.09
N LYS A 41 4.95 -7.31 7.25
CA LYS A 41 5.53 -7.30 5.90
C LYS A 41 4.90 -6.22 5.01
N SER A 42 3.57 -6.10 5.04
CA SER A 42 2.87 -5.04 4.30
C SER A 42 3.24 -3.66 4.80
N GLU A 43 3.37 -3.45 6.12
CA GLU A 43 3.82 -2.17 6.70
C GLU A 43 5.22 -1.77 6.21
N VAL A 44 6.19 -2.69 6.24
CA VAL A 44 7.54 -2.45 5.69
C VAL A 44 7.49 -2.14 4.19
N ALA A 45 6.68 -2.88 3.42
CA ALA A 45 6.50 -2.63 2.00
C ALA A 45 5.85 -1.26 1.71
N ILE A 46 4.89 -0.82 2.53
CA ILE A 46 4.30 0.52 2.45
C ILE A 46 5.36 1.59 2.67
N MET A 47 6.16 1.49 3.73
CA MET A 47 7.21 2.46 4.02
C MET A 47 8.25 2.51 2.89
N ASN A 48 8.63 1.36 2.34
CA ASN A 48 9.53 1.28 1.18
C ASN A 48 8.92 1.93 -0.06
N ALA A 49 7.62 1.75 -0.33
CA ALA A 49 6.94 2.41 -1.43
C ALA A 49 6.90 3.93 -1.23
N GLN A 50 6.56 4.38 -0.02
CA GLN A 50 6.56 5.80 0.35
C GLN A 50 7.94 6.43 0.11
N LYS A 51 9.00 5.78 0.60
CA LYS A 51 10.38 6.20 0.37
C LYS A 51 10.72 6.34 -1.11
N ARG A 52 10.45 5.29 -1.90
CA ARG A 52 10.76 5.27 -3.35
C ARG A 52 10.01 6.35 -4.12
N LEU A 53 8.84 6.76 -3.64
CA LEU A 53 7.97 7.74 -4.27
C LEU A 53 8.09 9.15 -3.67
N GLY A 54 9.07 9.39 -2.79
CA GLY A 54 9.31 10.70 -2.18
C GLY A 54 8.21 11.16 -1.22
N LEU A 55 7.46 10.21 -0.65
CA LEU A 55 6.43 10.46 0.36
C LEU A 55 7.00 10.34 1.77
N LYS A 56 6.23 10.82 2.75
CA LYS A 56 6.51 10.57 4.17
C LYS A 56 6.45 9.07 4.47
N GLU A 57 7.52 8.51 5.01
CA GLU A 57 7.67 7.09 5.38
C GLU A 57 6.97 6.75 6.71
N ASP A 58 5.67 7.01 6.83
CA ASP A 58 4.91 6.80 8.07
C ASP A 58 4.13 5.47 8.13
N GLY A 59 4.19 4.65 7.09
CA GLY A 59 3.47 3.39 7.02
C GLY A 59 1.95 3.55 6.85
N ILE A 60 1.46 4.77 6.59
CA ILE A 60 0.04 5.08 6.43
C ILE A 60 -0.26 5.39 4.96
N VAL A 61 -1.12 4.55 4.37
CA VAL A 61 -1.68 4.79 3.04
C VAL A 61 -2.94 5.65 3.18
N GLY A 62 -2.73 6.96 3.30
CA GLY A 62 -3.77 7.99 3.22
C GLY A 62 -3.98 8.50 1.80
N GLU A 63 -4.82 9.52 1.64
CA GLU A 63 -5.25 10.03 0.32
C GLU A 63 -4.09 10.41 -0.60
N ILE A 64 -3.08 11.13 -0.09
CA ILE A 64 -1.91 11.52 -0.88
C ILE A 64 -1.15 10.27 -1.36
N THR A 65 -0.89 9.32 -0.47
CA THR A 65 -0.22 8.06 -0.81
C THR A 65 -0.99 7.28 -1.87
N ARG A 66 -2.33 7.20 -1.77
CA ARG A 66 -3.18 6.51 -2.76
C ARG A 66 -3.14 7.17 -4.14
N LYS A 67 -3.25 8.49 -4.20
CA LYS A 67 -3.14 9.25 -5.46
C LYS A 67 -1.80 8.99 -6.16
N ILE A 68 -0.71 8.98 -5.40
CA ILE A 68 0.61 8.69 -5.94
C ILE A 68 0.75 7.21 -6.35
N PHE A 69 0.17 6.26 -5.60
CA PHE A 69 0.18 4.86 -6.01
C PHE A 69 -0.55 4.65 -7.35
N ILE A 70 -1.67 5.33 -7.55
CA ILE A 70 -2.45 5.26 -8.80
C ILE A 70 -1.66 5.87 -9.96
N SER A 71 -1.07 7.07 -9.78
CA SER A 71 -0.37 7.76 -10.86
C SER A 71 0.90 7.05 -11.35
N VAL A 72 1.43 6.09 -10.57
CA VAL A 72 2.52 5.22 -11.01
C VAL A 72 2.07 4.24 -12.10
N PHE A 73 0.78 3.86 -12.14
CA PHE A 73 0.24 2.94 -13.15
C PHE A 73 -0.22 3.64 -14.44
N ASP A 74 -0.39 4.96 -14.40
CA ASP A 74 -0.82 5.77 -15.55
C ASP A 74 0.37 6.18 -16.45
N LYS A 75 1.60 5.81 -16.07
CA LYS A 75 2.83 6.02 -16.84
C LYS A 75 3.23 4.75 -17.58
#